data_AF-A0A7W0NU81-F1
#
_entry.id   AF-A0A7W0NU81-F1
#
_cell.length_a   1.000
_cell.length_b   1.000
_cell.length_c   1.000
_cell.angle_alpha   90.00
_cell.angle_beta   90.00
_cell.angle_gamma   90.00
#
_symmetry.space_group_name_H-M   'P 1'
#
loop_
_entity.id
_entity.type
_entity.pdbx_description
1 polymer ?
#
loop_
_entity_poly.entity_id
_entity_poly.type
_entity_poly.pdbx_seq_one_letter_code
_entity_poly.pdbx_strand_id
1 'polypeptide(L)'
;MRNLTLFLLLVGALSATSFAQGAKQVKLKGQVVCSVCWFEAPDRKKTPYGDAADVKCALDCSELGLPQALAVEDEKGFTLYTLEPGAFKPKGKDFLDIVPRAVEVEGELRTEKDKNFLKVNALRVLDSPLPKPTPVSDDAVLALKDLTGAAQSLASYRGRVVVLNFWATWCEPCKKEMPDLSAIQNDYAAFGVQVIGAAGDGAADSAKVLKFIREFKLNFPVWVGTTTDDMKRFGVGEVLPATVIIDRNGKIVRREIGIIKPAELREFLDAIVLSSVKEAEKVAKAEKKKAPNSSLVPA
;
A
#
# COMPACT_ATOMS: atom_id res chain seq x y z
N MET A 1 -49.13 18.55 75.43
CA MET A 1 -47.73 18.88 75.04
C MET A 1 -46.95 17.57 74.99
N ARG A 2 -46.72 17.01 73.80
CA ARG A 2 -45.86 15.83 73.60
C ARG A 2 -45.13 16.04 72.26
N ASN A 3 -43.82 16.20 72.36
CA ASN A 3 -42.90 16.54 71.27
C ASN A 3 -42.83 15.42 70.23
N LEU A 4 -42.98 15.79 68.96
CA LEU A 4 -42.73 14.94 67.80
C LEU A 4 -41.38 15.36 67.21
N THR A 5 -40.32 14.60 67.52
CA THR A 5 -38.97 14.82 66.99
C THR A 5 -38.90 14.24 65.57
N LEU A 6 -38.85 15.12 64.57
CA LEU A 6 -38.76 14.76 63.15
C LEU A 6 -37.29 14.45 62.80
N PHE A 7 -36.98 13.19 62.48
CA PHE A 7 -35.70 12.76 61.94
C PHE A 7 -35.65 13.13 60.44
N LEU A 8 -34.86 14.16 60.09
CA LEU A 8 -34.57 14.49 58.70
C LEU A 8 -33.46 13.55 58.18
N LEU A 9 -33.82 12.60 57.32
CA LEU A 9 -32.87 11.80 56.53
C LEU A 9 -32.23 12.71 55.47
N LEU A 10 -30.97 13.12 55.67
CA LEU A 10 -30.14 13.68 54.61
C LEU A 10 -29.84 12.58 53.58
N VAL A 11 -30.60 12.57 52.49
CA VAL A 11 -30.22 11.86 51.26
C VAL A 11 -29.13 12.70 50.59
N GLY A 12 -27.87 12.32 50.78
CA GLY A 12 -26.75 12.88 50.04
C GLY A 12 -26.89 12.54 48.57
N ALA A 13 -27.35 13.50 47.77
CA ALA A 13 -27.29 13.41 46.32
C ALA A 13 -25.81 13.49 45.90
N LEU A 14 -25.17 12.33 45.68
CA LEU A 14 -23.93 12.29 44.90
C LEU A 14 -24.27 12.78 43.49
N SER A 15 -23.97 14.06 43.25
CA SER A 15 -23.96 14.62 41.90
C SER A 15 -22.83 13.93 41.14
N ALA A 16 -23.16 12.90 40.36
CA ALA A 16 -22.27 12.39 39.34
C ALA A 16 -22.05 13.51 38.33
N THR A 17 -20.93 14.22 38.45
CA THR A 17 -20.45 15.15 37.43
C THR A 17 -20.05 14.30 36.22
N SER A 18 -21.04 14.02 35.37
CA SER A 18 -20.80 13.49 34.03
C SER A 18 -20.05 14.56 33.25
N PHE A 19 -18.73 14.43 33.16
CA PHE A 19 -17.91 15.16 32.20
C PHE A 19 -18.22 14.63 30.80
N ALA A 20 -19.37 15.03 30.26
CA ALA A 20 -19.62 14.94 28.83
C ALA A 20 -18.82 16.07 28.15
N GLN A 21 -17.56 15.78 27.79
CA GLN A 21 -16.83 16.61 26.83
C GLN A 21 -17.66 16.64 25.54
N GLY A 22 -18.25 17.80 25.24
CA GLY A 22 -19.10 17.99 24.07
C GLY A 22 -18.34 17.71 22.78
N ALA A 23 -18.93 16.92 21.88
CA ALA A 23 -18.32 16.58 20.61
C ALA A 23 -18.15 17.83 19.73
N LYS A 24 -16.93 18.08 19.24
CA LYS A 24 -16.62 19.27 18.41
C LYS A 24 -16.88 18.94 16.95
N GLN A 25 -17.74 19.70 16.27
CA GLN A 25 -17.93 19.57 14.82
C GLN A 25 -16.67 20.04 14.07
N VAL A 26 -16.20 19.23 13.13
CA VAL A 26 -14.99 19.50 12.32
C VAL A 26 -15.19 19.11 10.87
N LYS A 27 -14.39 19.75 10.00
CA LYS A 27 -14.24 19.41 8.59
C LYS A 27 -12.76 19.25 8.30
N LEU A 28 -12.34 18.04 7.97
CA LEU A 28 -10.93 17.65 7.82
C LEU A 28 -10.68 17.14 6.40
N LYS A 29 -9.55 17.53 5.83
CA LYS A 29 -9.04 16.97 4.56
C LYS A 29 -7.89 16.05 4.88
N GLY A 30 -7.88 14.87 4.28
CA GLY A 30 -6.86 13.88 4.56
C GLY A 30 -6.99 12.69 3.64
N GLN A 31 -6.30 11.63 3.98
CA GLN A 31 -6.35 10.39 3.22
C GLN A 31 -6.94 9.28 4.07
N VAL A 32 -7.85 8.50 3.48
CA VAL A 32 -8.35 7.30 4.16
C VAL A 32 -7.25 6.25 4.13
N VAL A 33 -6.92 5.72 5.31
CA VAL A 33 -5.82 4.76 5.49
C VAL A 33 -6.30 3.54 6.25
N CYS A 34 -5.63 2.41 6.05
CA CYS A 34 -5.75 1.31 7.01
C CYS A 34 -4.87 1.59 8.23
N SER A 35 -5.50 1.59 9.40
CA SER A 35 -4.83 1.88 10.68
C SER A 35 -3.71 0.89 11.01
N VAL A 36 -3.87 -0.40 10.68
CA VAL A 36 -2.84 -1.43 10.86
C VAL A 36 -1.60 -1.11 10.03
N CYS A 37 -1.79 -0.91 8.72
CA CYS A 37 -0.73 -0.57 7.77
C CYS A 37 -0.02 0.73 8.14
N TRP A 38 -0.78 1.70 8.67
CA TRP A 38 -0.24 2.98 9.10
C TRP A 38 0.85 2.81 10.18
N PHE A 39 0.60 1.98 11.19
CA PHE A 39 1.52 1.77 12.31
C PHE A 39 2.69 0.82 12.02
N GLU A 40 2.59 0.01 10.96
CA GLU A 40 3.67 -0.90 10.54
C GLU A 40 4.76 -0.23 9.70
N ALA A 41 4.52 0.99 9.21
CA ALA A 41 5.51 1.68 8.40
C ALA A 41 6.64 2.31 9.24
N PRO A 42 7.88 2.27 8.72
CA PRO A 42 9.08 2.62 9.48
C PRO A 42 9.20 4.11 9.85
N ASP A 43 8.56 5.04 9.14
CA ASP A 43 8.45 6.47 9.53
C ASP A 43 7.36 7.23 8.74
N ARG A 44 6.16 7.42 9.31
CA ARG A 44 5.05 8.16 8.66
C ARG A 44 5.23 9.67 8.62
N LYS A 45 6.29 10.23 9.23
CA LYS A 45 6.64 11.65 9.08
C LYS A 45 7.49 11.90 7.84
N LYS A 46 8.11 10.86 7.27
CA LYS A 46 8.97 10.95 6.07
C LYS A 46 8.37 10.26 4.85
N THR A 47 7.58 9.20 5.07
CA THR A 47 6.95 8.43 4.00
C THR A 47 5.43 8.67 4.02
N PRO A 48 4.88 9.40 3.03
CA PRO A 48 3.44 9.62 2.94
C PRO A 48 2.72 8.29 2.64
N TYR A 49 1.46 8.20 3.05
CA TYR A 49 0.65 7.03 2.78
C TYR A 49 0.19 6.98 1.32
N GLY A 50 0.10 5.78 0.76
CA GLY A 50 -0.40 5.56 -0.61
C GLY A 50 0.63 4.98 -1.56
N ASP A 51 1.76 4.49 -1.05
CA ASP A 51 2.63 3.63 -1.84
C ASP A 51 1.94 2.27 -2.16
N ALA A 52 2.56 1.47 -3.01
CA ALA A 52 1.98 0.19 -3.41
C ALA A 52 1.83 -0.80 -2.23
N ALA A 53 2.63 -0.68 -1.17
CA ALA A 53 2.51 -1.51 0.02
C ALA A 53 1.30 -1.06 0.86
N ASP A 54 1.07 0.24 0.99
CA ASP A 54 -0.09 0.82 1.66
C ASP A 54 -1.40 0.45 0.95
N VAL A 55 -1.43 0.53 -0.38
CA VAL A 55 -2.60 0.13 -1.18
C VAL A 55 -2.87 -1.37 -1.04
N LYS A 56 -1.82 -2.21 -1.10
CA LYS A 56 -1.98 -3.65 -0.87
C LYS A 56 -2.49 -3.93 0.54
N CYS A 57 -1.88 -3.33 1.54
CA CYS A 57 -2.26 -3.60 2.92
C CYS A 57 -3.69 -3.11 3.20
N ALA A 58 -4.13 -2.01 2.57
CA ALA A 58 -5.52 -1.59 2.64
C ALA A 58 -6.51 -2.55 1.96
N LEU A 59 -6.10 -3.23 0.89
CA LEU A 59 -6.88 -4.33 0.30
C LEU A 59 -7.12 -5.42 1.34
N ASP A 60 -6.06 -5.83 2.05
CA ASP A 60 -6.12 -6.85 3.08
C ASP A 60 -7.02 -6.39 4.27
N CYS A 61 -7.00 -5.11 4.64
CA CYS A 61 -7.88 -4.55 5.68
C CYS A 61 -9.37 -4.49 5.28
N SER A 62 -9.66 -4.38 3.96
CA SER A 62 -11.02 -4.35 3.42
C SER A 62 -11.76 -5.66 3.65
N GLU A 63 -11.04 -6.78 3.47
CA GLU A 63 -11.59 -8.13 3.58
C GLU A 63 -11.84 -8.52 5.04
N LEU A 64 -11.12 -7.89 5.98
CA LEU A 64 -11.20 -8.15 7.42
C LEU A 64 -12.22 -7.25 8.15
N GLY A 65 -12.83 -6.27 7.46
CA GLY A 65 -13.81 -5.35 8.06
C GLY A 65 -13.24 -4.46 9.18
N LEU A 66 -11.92 -4.24 9.19
CA LEU A 66 -11.22 -3.50 10.24
C LEU A 66 -11.24 -1.97 9.97
N PRO A 67 -11.22 -1.15 11.03
CA PRO A 67 -11.58 0.27 10.95
C PRO A 67 -10.60 1.12 10.14
N GLN A 68 -11.21 2.05 9.40
CA GLN A 68 -10.63 2.92 8.39
C GLN A 68 -10.30 4.25 9.06
N ALA A 69 -9.04 4.60 9.16
CA ALA A 69 -8.62 5.85 9.79
C ALA A 69 -8.49 6.96 8.73
N LEU A 70 -8.50 8.21 9.17
CA LEU A 70 -8.16 9.38 8.35
C LEU A 70 -6.82 9.93 8.81
N ALA A 71 -5.84 9.95 7.93
CA ALA A 71 -4.58 10.65 8.14
C ALA A 71 -4.71 12.08 7.61
N VAL A 72 -4.52 13.07 8.49
CA VAL A 72 -4.56 14.49 8.17
C VAL A 72 -3.17 15.05 8.32
N GLU A 73 -2.66 15.71 7.28
CA GLU A 73 -1.39 16.41 7.34
C GLU A 73 -1.55 17.71 8.14
N ASP A 74 -0.60 17.97 9.04
CA ASP A 74 -0.52 19.17 9.87
C ASP A 74 0.94 19.60 10.09
N GLU A 75 1.16 20.66 10.85
CA GLU A 75 2.49 21.24 11.12
C GLU A 75 3.46 20.28 11.81
N LYS A 76 2.98 19.17 12.37
CA LYS A 76 3.76 18.14 13.09
C LYS A 76 3.97 16.86 12.26
N GLY A 77 3.51 16.85 11.01
CA GLY A 77 3.51 15.69 10.11
C GLY A 77 2.09 15.22 9.84
N PHE A 78 1.73 14.02 10.28
CA PHE A 78 0.38 13.48 10.10
C PHE A 78 -0.26 13.13 11.45
N THR A 79 -1.49 13.59 11.65
CA THR A 79 -2.36 13.18 12.76
C THR A 79 -3.37 12.15 12.27
N LEU A 80 -3.50 11.05 13.02
CA LEU A 80 -4.43 9.96 12.72
C LEU A 80 -5.74 10.13 13.51
N TYR A 81 -6.86 10.02 12.79
CA TYR A 81 -8.21 10.01 13.35
C TYR A 81 -8.85 8.66 13.08
N THR A 82 -9.28 7.96 14.13
CA THR A 82 -10.04 6.72 13.97
C THR A 82 -11.46 7.07 13.54
N LEU A 83 -11.92 6.59 12.39
CA LEU A 83 -13.27 6.88 11.92
C LEU A 83 -14.29 5.99 12.64
N GLU A 84 -15.34 6.62 13.16
CA GLU A 84 -16.46 5.95 13.80
C GLU A 84 -17.74 6.11 12.94
N PRO A 85 -18.64 5.11 12.91
CA PRO A 85 -19.90 5.23 12.19
C PRO A 85 -20.74 6.42 12.68
N GLY A 86 -21.05 7.35 11.79
CA GLY A 86 -22.01 8.43 12.01
C GLY A 86 -23.19 8.37 11.03
N ALA A 87 -23.66 9.53 10.59
CA ALA A 87 -24.76 9.63 9.63
C ALA A 87 -24.38 9.17 8.21
N PHE A 88 -23.09 9.19 7.86
CA PHE A 88 -22.63 8.77 6.55
C PHE A 88 -22.80 7.26 6.37
N LYS A 89 -23.34 6.87 5.21
CA LYS A 89 -23.42 5.48 4.76
C LYS A 89 -22.71 5.36 3.42
N PRO A 90 -21.68 4.51 3.29
CA PRO A 90 -21.03 4.28 2.01
C PRO A 90 -22.04 3.71 1.01
N LYS A 91 -22.04 4.21 -0.22
CA LYS A 91 -22.82 3.66 -1.32
C LYS A 91 -21.95 2.62 -2.03
N GLY A 92 -22.29 1.34 -1.93
CA GLY A 92 -21.51 0.24 -2.52
C GLY A 92 -20.50 -0.39 -1.56
N LYS A 93 -19.74 -1.38 -2.05
CA LYS A 93 -18.81 -2.22 -1.26
C LYS A 93 -17.34 -1.76 -1.33
N ASP A 94 -17.04 -0.58 -1.85
CA ASP A 94 -15.67 -0.30 -2.29
C ASP A 94 -14.94 0.67 -1.37
N PHE A 95 -14.58 0.19 -0.17
CA PHE A 95 -13.54 0.83 0.65
C PHE A 95 -12.30 1.16 -0.20
N LEU A 96 -11.98 0.27 -1.13
CA LEU A 96 -10.85 0.35 -2.06
C LEU A 96 -10.93 1.55 -3.01
N ASP A 97 -12.12 2.04 -3.33
CA ASP A 97 -12.26 3.21 -4.20
C ASP A 97 -11.91 4.52 -3.48
N ILE A 98 -11.90 4.49 -2.14
CA ILE A 98 -11.76 5.67 -1.29
C ILE A 98 -10.36 5.76 -0.69
N VAL A 99 -9.73 4.65 -0.29
CA VAL A 99 -8.39 4.71 0.36
C VAL A 99 -7.25 5.30 -0.50
N PRO A 100 -7.14 5.04 -1.82
CA PRO A 100 -6.08 5.63 -2.60
C PRO A 100 -6.36 7.10 -2.93
N ARG A 101 -7.45 7.69 -2.41
CA ARG A 101 -7.89 9.04 -2.76
C ARG A 101 -7.84 9.96 -1.54
N ALA A 102 -7.51 11.21 -1.81
CA ALA A 102 -7.74 12.27 -0.83
C ALA A 102 -9.25 12.44 -0.63
N VAL A 103 -9.66 12.65 0.61
CA VAL A 103 -11.05 12.87 0.99
C VAL A 103 -11.18 14.10 1.88
N GLU A 104 -12.40 14.62 1.92
CA GLU A 104 -12.85 15.59 2.90
C GLU A 104 -13.94 14.92 3.75
N VAL A 105 -13.74 14.93 5.07
CA VAL A 105 -14.62 14.29 6.05
C VAL A 105 -15.18 15.36 6.97
N GLU A 106 -16.51 15.36 7.12
CA GLU A 106 -17.23 16.20 8.07
C GLU A 106 -17.79 15.31 9.19
N GLY A 107 -17.62 15.72 10.44
CA GLY A 107 -18.00 14.89 11.57
C GLY A 107 -17.73 15.48 12.94
N GLU A 108 -17.96 14.65 13.95
CA GLU A 108 -17.81 14.99 15.36
C GLU A 108 -16.49 14.42 15.89
N LEU A 109 -15.59 15.31 16.30
CA LEU A 109 -14.31 14.97 16.91
C LEU A 109 -14.48 14.76 18.42
N ARG A 110 -13.93 13.65 18.91
CA ARG A 110 -13.67 13.42 20.34
C ARG A 110 -12.24 12.91 20.52
N THR A 111 -11.66 13.23 21.67
CA THR A 111 -10.32 12.77 22.04
C THR A 111 -10.41 11.98 23.34
N GLU A 112 -9.80 10.80 23.38
CA GLU A 112 -9.77 9.93 24.56
C GLU A 112 -8.39 9.31 24.69
N LYS A 113 -7.73 9.49 25.86
CA LYS A 113 -6.41 8.92 26.16
C LYS A 113 -5.40 9.13 25.01
N ASP A 114 -5.30 10.37 24.54
CA ASP A 114 -4.43 10.83 23.43
C ASP A 114 -4.75 10.25 22.04
N LYS A 115 -5.90 9.60 21.86
CA LYS A 115 -6.39 9.15 20.56
C LYS A 115 -7.52 10.03 20.06
N ASN A 116 -7.51 10.34 18.78
CA ASN A 116 -8.56 11.11 18.12
C ASN A 116 -9.54 10.17 17.41
N PHE A 117 -10.83 10.39 17.65
CA PHE A 117 -11.92 9.67 17.01
C PHE A 117 -12.81 10.67 16.27
N LEU A 118 -13.18 10.34 15.04
CA LEU A 118 -14.01 11.18 14.18
C LEU A 118 -15.25 10.39 13.77
N LYS A 119 -16.40 10.76 14.33
CA LYS A 119 -17.68 10.19 13.95
C LYS A 119 -18.14 10.81 12.64
N VAL A 120 -18.26 9.99 11.58
CA VAL A 120 -18.37 10.46 10.20
C VAL A 120 -19.81 10.80 9.82
N ASN A 121 -20.08 12.07 9.55
CA ASN A 121 -21.40 12.56 9.14
C ASN A 121 -21.49 12.73 7.60
N ALA A 122 -20.40 13.14 6.95
CA ALA A 122 -20.29 13.15 5.50
C ALA A 122 -18.85 12.87 5.06
N LEU A 123 -18.69 12.27 3.87
CA LEU A 123 -17.41 12.03 3.22
C LEU A 123 -17.51 12.36 1.73
N ARG A 124 -16.54 13.14 1.24
CA ARG A 124 -16.42 13.52 -0.17
C ARG A 124 -15.03 13.18 -0.68
N VAL A 125 -14.95 12.47 -1.80
CA VAL A 125 -13.69 12.21 -2.48
C VAL A 125 -13.25 13.47 -3.22
N LEU A 126 -11.96 13.82 -3.10
CA LEU A 126 -11.36 14.97 -3.76
C LEU A 126 -10.70 14.54 -5.08
N ASP A 127 -10.65 15.45 -6.05
CA ASP A 127 -10.08 15.20 -7.39
C ASP A 127 -8.54 15.35 -7.46
N SER A 128 -7.84 15.25 -6.32
CA SER A 128 -6.37 15.27 -6.28
C SER A 128 -5.79 13.87 -6.24
N PRO A 129 -4.92 13.49 -7.19
CA PRO A 129 -4.17 12.23 -7.14
C PRO A 129 -3.12 12.24 -6.03
N LEU A 130 -2.69 11.06 -5.60
CA LEU A 130 -1.65 10.88 -4.57
C LEU A 130 -0.36 11.66 -4.91
N PRO A 131 0.33 12.23 -3.91
CA PRO A 131 1.69 12.70 -4.09
C PRO A 131 2.57 11.55 -4.57
N LYS A 132 3.17 11.68 -5.76
CA LYS A 132 4.05 10.65 -6.32
C LYS A 132 5.36 10.63 -5.52
N PRO A 133 5.84 9.47 -5.04
CA PRO A 133 7.13 9.36 -4.38
C PRO A 133 8.26 9.88 -5.28
N THR A 134 9.19 10.64 -4.69
CA THR A 134 10.36 11.17 -5.42
C THR A 134 11.47 10.10 -5.47
N PRO A 135 12.15 9.88 -6.61
CA PRO A 135 13.11 8.79 -6.74
C PRO A 135 14.37 8.97 -5.88
N VAL A 136 14.90 7.86 -5.38
CA VAL A 136 16.31 7.74 -4.97
C VAL A 136 16.97 6.67 -5.85
N SER A 137 17.99 7.15 -6.58
CA SER A 137 18.92 6.51 -7.55
C SER A 137 18.49 6.41 -9.02
N ASP A 138 19.42 6.85 -9.89
CA ASP A 138 19.26 7.09 -11.32
C ASP A 138 19.44 5.84 -12.22
N ASP A 139 19.90 4.70 -11.67
CA ASP A 139 20.45 3.62 -12.51
C ASP A 139 19.42 2.55 -12.95
N ALA A 140 18.16 2.63 -12.54
CA ALA A 140 17.12 1.65 -12.93
C ALA A 140 15.73 2.29 -13.14
N VAL A 141 15.68 3.57 -13.51
CA VAL A 141 14.41 4.26 -13.76
C VAL A 141 13.92 3.91 -15.17
N LEU A 142 13.19 2.81 -15.30
CA LEU A 142 12.31 2.61 -16.45
C LEU A 142 11.01 3.35 -16.17
N ALA A 143 10.67 4.30 -17.04
CA ALA A 143 9.40 4.99 -17.05
C ALA A 143 8.72 4.80 -18.41
N LEU A 144 7.56 4.15 -18.41
CA LEU A 144 6.78 3.85 -19.60
C LEU A 144 5.32 4.25 -19.36
N LYS A 145 4.45 3.95 -20.33
CA LYS A 145 3.00 4.10 -20.16
C LYS A 145 2.34 2.72 -20.08
N ASP A 146 1.26 2.62 -19.34
CA ASP A 146 0.36 1.46 -19.46
C ASP A 146 -0.61 1.62 -20.65
N LEU A 147 -1.49 0.64 -20.82
CA LEU A 147 -2.48 0.59 -21.90
C LEU A 147 -3.59 1.64 -21.78
N THR A 148 -3.71 2.34 -20.65
CA THR A 148 -4.61 3.49 -20.47
C THR A 148 -3.90 4.82 -20.80
N GLY A 149 -2.59 4.77 -21.06
CA GLY A 149 -1.75 5.94 -21.29
C GLY A 149 -1.20 6.58 -20.01
N ALA A 150 -1.47 5.99 -18.84
CA ALA A 150 -0.95 6.50 -17.57
C ALA A 150 0.53 6.19 -17.44
N ALA A 151 1.30 7.17 -16.94
CA ALA A 151 2.74 7.03 -16.73
C ALA A 151 3.02 6.10 -15.56
N GLN A 152 3.88 5.11 -15.81
CA GLN A 152 4.33 4.10 -14.86
C GLN A 152 5.83 4.20 -14.67
N SER A 153 6.33 3.81 -13.51
CA SER A 153 7.75 3.84 -13.19
C SER A 153 8.14 2.69 -12.26
N LEU A 154 9.29 2.08 -12.50
CA LEU A 154 9.86 1.09 -11.57
C LEU A 154 10.16 1.67 -10.19
N ALA A 155 10.33 2.99 -10.07
CA ALA A 155 10.49 3.64 -8.77
C ALA A 155 9.28 3.38 -7.84
N SER A 156 8.09 3.23 -8.41
CA SER A 156 6.86 2.92 -7.67
C SER A 156 6.83 1.49 -7.08
N TYR A 157 7.77 0.63 -7.44
CA TYR A 157 7.85 -0.76 -6.98
C TYR A 157 8.99 -1.01 -5.98
N ARG A 158 9.60 0.05 -5.44
CA ARG A 158 10.53 -0.08 -4.30
C ARG A 158 9.85 -0.83 -3.15
N GLY A 159 10.63 -1.62 -2.43
CA GLY A 159 10.13 -2.54 -1.41
C GLY A 159 9.62 -3.88 -1.94
N ARG A 160 9.49 -4.05 -3.27
CA ARG A 160 9.10 -5.32 -3.92
C ARG A 160 10.26 -5.89 -4.73
N VAL A 161 10.28 -7.20 -4.89
CA VAL A 161 11.11 -7.83 -5.92
C VAL A 161 10.37 -7.69 -7.24
N VAL A 162 11.00 -7.13 -8.27
CA VAL A 162 10.38 -6.96 -9.59
C VAL A 162 10.97 -7.97 -10.56
N VAL A 163 10.09 -8.70 -11.25
CA VAL A 163 10.40 -9.52 -12.42
C VAL A 163 9.98 -8.71 -13.65
N LEU A 164 10.91 -7.96 -14.22
CA LEU A 164 10.68 -7.14 -15.42
C LEU A 164 10.98 -7.97 -16.66
N ASN A 165 9.96 -8.25 -17.47
CA ASN A 165 10.10 -9.01 -18.70
C ASN A 165 9.90 -8.11 -19.92
N PHE A 166 10.90 -8.06 -20.80
CA PHE A 166 10.85 -7.39 -22.09
C PHE A 166 10.34 -8.37 -23.15
N TRP A 167 9.30 -7.96 -23.89
CA TRP A 167 8.63 -8.81 -24.86
C TRP A 167 7.97 -8.02 -25.99
N ALA A 168 7.37 -8.72 -26.95
CA ALA A 168 6.51 -8.11 -27.97
C ALA A 168 5.43 -9.09 -28.47
N THR A 169 4.31 -8.59 -28.98
CA THR A 169 3.18 -9.44 -29.41
C THR A 169 3.52 -10.40 -30.56
N TRP A 170 4.49 -10.02 -31.40
CA TRP A 170 4.99 -10.81 -32.53
C TRP A 170 6.11 -11.79 -32.15
N CYS A 171 6.64 -11.72 -30.93
CA CYS A 171 7.72 -12.58 -30.46
C CYS A 171 7.20 -13.98 -30.09
N GLU A 172 7.50 -14.97 -30.93
CA GLU A 172 7.03 -16.35 -30.73
C GLU A 172 7.58 -17.02 -29.45
N PRO A 173 8.88 -16.87 -29.09
CA PRO A 173 9.38 -17.38 -27.83
C PRO A 173 8.70 -16.73 -26.61
N CYS A 174 8.37 -15.44 -26.69
CA CYS A 174 7.68 -14.71 -25.62
C CYS A 174 6.29 -15.32 -25.35
N LYS A 175 5.54 -15.69 -26.39
CA LYS A 175 4.23 -16.36 -26.24
C LYS A 175 4.29 -17.63 -25.40
N LYS A 176 5.39 -18.39 -25.51
CA LYS A 176 5.60 -19.63 -24.75
C LYS A 176 5.89 -19.36 -23.27
N GLU A 177 6.55 -18.24 -22.96
CA GLU A 177 7.00 -17.87 -21.62
C GLU A 177 5.89 -17.19 -20.78
N MET A 178 5.01 -16.43 -21.42
CA MET A 178 4.02 -15.58 -20.74
C MET A 178 3.07 -16.30 -19.77
N PRO A 179 2.56 -17.51 -20.08
CA PRO A 179 1.75 -18.28 -19.12
C PRO A 179 2.53 -18.63 -17.85
N ASP A 180 3.82 -18.96 -17.98
CA ASP A 180 4.67 -19.28 -16.85
C ASP A 180 4.90 -18.06 -15.95
N LEU A 181 5.13 -16.88 -16.55
CA LEU A 181 5.24 -15.62 -15.80
C LEU A 181 3.95 -15.26 -15.07
N SER A 182 2.78 -15.59 -15.65
CA SER A 182 1.49 -15.40 -14.99
C SER A 182 1.34 -16.34 -13.78
N ALA A 183 1.82 -17.58 -13.90
CA ALA A 183 1.88 -18.50 -12.76
C ALA A 183 2.82 -17.99 -11.66
N ILE A 184 4.01 -17.47 -12.03
CA ILE A 184 4.94 -16.84 -11.07
C ILE A 184 4.29 -15.66 -10.35
N GLN A 185 3.55 -14.80 -11.07
CA GLN A 185 2.82 -13.70 -10.45
C GLN A 185 1.84 -14.21 -9.38
N ASN A 186 1.09 -15.27 -9.66
CA ASN A 186 0.16 -15.85 -8.69
C ASN A 186 0.88 -16.44 -7.47
N ASP A 187 1.94 -17.22 -7.72
CA ASP A 187 2.68 -17.95 -6.68
C ASP A 187 3.40 -16.97 -5.73
N TYR A 188 3.91 -15.84 -6.25
CA TYR A 188 4.82 -14.97 -5.50
C TYR A 188 4.27 -13.58 -5.12
N ALA A 189 3.08 -13.20 -5.59
CA ALA A 189 2.47 -11.89 -5.26
C ALA A 189 2.36 -11.66 -3.75
N ALA A 190 1.92 -12.68 -3.01
CA ALA A 190 1.75 -12.61 -1.55
C ALA A 190 3.07 -12.38 -0.81
N PHE A 191 4.20 -12.76 -1.42
CA PHE A 191 5.54 -12.59 -0.87
C PHE A 191 6.21 -11.28 -1.30
N GLY A 192 5.48 -10.40 -1.99
CA GLY A 192 5.97 -9.10 -2.43
C GLY A 192 6.83 -9.17 -3.69
N VAL A 193 6.62 -10.17 -4.55
CA VAL A 193 7.14 -10.18 -5.92
C VAL A 193 6.10 -9.57 -6.86
N GLN A 194 6.55 -8.80 -7.86
CA GLN A 194 5.73 -8.23 -8.91
C GLN A 194 6.34 -8.55 -10.28
N VAL A 195 5.57 -9.22 -11.13
CA VAL A 195 5.87 -9.36 -12.55
C VAL A 195 5.39 -8.11 -13.29
N ILE A 196 6.18 -7.61 -14.24
CA ILE A 196 5.84 -6.49 -15.11
C ILE A 196 6.25 -6.83 -16.53
N GLY A 197 5.32 -6.76 -17.47
CA GLY A 197 5.60 -6.95 -18.89
C GLY A 197 5.86 -5.61 -19.59
N ALA A 198 7.10 -5.34 -20.01
CA ALA A 198 7.47 -4.21 -20.85
C ALA A 198 7.40 -4.63 -22.33
N ALA A 199 6.31 -4.27 -23.01
CA ALA A 199 6.10 -4.56 -24.42
C ALA A 199 6.83 -3.55 -25.32
N GLY A 200 7.53 -4.05 -26.33
CA GLY A 200 8.12 -3.23 -27.40
C GLY A 200 7.08 -2.63 -28.34
N ASP A 201 5.87 -3.20 -28.34
CA ASP A 201 4.70 -2.64 -29.00
C ASP A 201 4.41 -1.23 -28.46
N GLY A 202 4.23 -0.25 -29.36
CA GLY A 202 3.94 1.13 -28.99
C GLY A 202 2.46 1.38 -28.69
N ALA A 203 2.12 2.64 -28.36
CA ALA A 203 0.73 3.04 -28.10
C ALA A 203 -0.21 2.79 -29.32
N ALA A 204 0.30 2.87 -30.54
CA ALA A 204 -0.46 2.55 -31.75
C ALA A 204 -0.87 1.07 -31.85
N ASP A 205 -0.16 0.18 -31.12
CA ASP A 205 -0.37 -1.26 -31.13
C ASP A 205 -1.16 -1.76 -29.91
N SER A 206 -1.67 -0.88 -29.04
CA SER A 206 -2.36 -1.27 -27.81
C SER A 206 -3.52 -2.26 -28.02
N ALA A 207 -4.21 -2.22 -29.16
CA ALA A 207 -5.24 -3.20 -29.50
C ALA A 207 -4.69 -4.63 -29.66
N LYS A 208 -3.49 -4.79 -30.24
CA LYS A 208 -2.80 -6.08 -30.38
C LYS A 208 -2.34 -6.58 -29.03
N VAL A 209 -1.78 -5.69 -28.20
CA VAL A 209 -1.35 -6.01 -26.83
C VAL A 209 -2.54 -6.45 -25.98
N LEU A 210 -3.68 -5.74 -26.04
CA LEU A 210 -4.90 -6.12 -25.34
C LEU A 210 -5.46 -7.47 -25.81
N LYS A 211 -5.39 -7.77 -27.11
CA LYS A 211 -5.77 -9.08 -27.63
C LYS A 211 -4.87 -10.18 -27.05
N PHE A 212 -3.56 -9.95 -27.05
CA PHE A 212 -2.57 -10.86 -26.50
C PHE A 212 -2.83 -11.12 -25.00
N ILE A 213 -3.06 -10.06 -24.21
CA ILE A 213 -3.38 -10.18 -22.78
C ILE A 213 -4.57 -11.10 -22.55
N ARG A 214 -5.64 -10.97 -23.35
CA ARG A 214 -6.83 -11.83 -23.24
C ARG A 214 -6.56 -13.27 -23.68
N GLU A 215 -5.82 -13.46 -24.76
CA GLU A 215 -5.49 -14.76 -25.33
C GLU A 215 -4.63 -15.60 -24.38
N PHE A 216 -3.58 -15.00 -23.82
CA PHE A 216 -2.64 -15.64 -22.90
C PHE A 216 -3.01 -15.46 -21.42
N LYS A 217 -4.11 -14.76 -21.13
CA LYS A 217 -4.66 -14.53 -19.79
C LYS A 217 -3.64 -13.92 -18.81
N LEU A 218 -2.92 -12.90 -19.27
CA LEU A 218 -1.91 -12.24 -18.43
C LEU A 218 -2.58 -11.57 -17.23
N ASN A 219 -2.03 -11.80 -16.05
CA ASN A 219 -2.55 -11.33 -14.76
C ASN A 219 -1.64 -10.29 -14.08
N PHE A 220 -0.69 -9.73 -14.83
CA PHE A 220 0.26 -8.74 -14.35
C PHE A 220 0.22 -7.46 -15.20
N PRO A 221 0.69 -6.32 -14.67
CA PRO A 221 0.73 -5.06 -15.41
C PRO A 221 1.57 -5.16 -16.68
N VAL A 222 1.04 -4.58 -17.76
CA VAL A 222 1.74 -4.45 -19.04
C VAL A 222 1.95 -2.97 -19.36
N TRP A 223 3.20 -2.63 -19.63
CA TRP A 223 3.62 -1.30 -20.08
C TRP A 223 4.04 -1.40 -21.54
N VAL A 224 3.82 -0.32 -22.30
CA VAL A 224 4.03 -0.29 -23.75
C VAL A 224 5.09 0.72 -24.13
N GLY A 225 5.72 0.49 -25.29
CA GLY A 225 6.70 1.38 -25.89
C GLY A 225 8.10 1.26 -25.30
N THR A 226 8.48 0.11 -24.73
CA THR A 226 9.89 -0.12 -24.36
C THR A 226 10.75 -0.18 -25.62
N THR A 227 11.96 0.35 -25.54
CA THR A 227 12.92 0.41 -26.65
C THR A 227 14.09 -0.56 -26.45
N THR A 228 14.86 -0.80 -27.50
CA THR A 228 16.13 -1.55 -27.38
C THR A 228 17.16 -0.79 -26.54
N ASP A 229 17.11 0.53 -26.50
CA ASP A 229 17.96 1.34 -25.62
C ASP A 229 17.56 1.20 -24.15
N ASP A 230 16.28 1.05 -23.84
CA ASP A 230 15.82 0.61 -22.51
C ASP A 230 16.47 -0.73 -22.15
N MET A 231 16.31 -1.74 -23.00
CA MET A 231 16.85 -3.08 -22.76
C MET A 231 18.38 -3.07 -22.57
N LYS A 232 19.13 -2.28 -23.35
CA LYS A 232 20.57 -2.08 -23.18
C LYS A 232 20.93 -1.46 -21.84
N ARG A 233 20.20 -0.43 -21.39
CA ARG A 233 20.39 0.17 -20.06
C ARG A 233 20.19 -0.85 -18.95
N PHE A 234 19.26 -1.77 -19.16
CA PHE A 234 19.04 -2.90 -18.25
C PHE A 234 20.04 -4.05 -18.43
N GLY A 235 20.97 -3.97 -19.37
CA GLY A 235 22.06 -4.93 -19.58
C GLY A 235 21.62 -6.25 -20.24
N VAL A 236 20.50 -6.26 -20.95
CA VAL A 236 19.97 -7.46 -21.63
C VAL A 236 20.05 -7.39 -23.17
N GLY A 237 20.69 -6.35 -23.71
CA GLY A 237 20.91 -6.21 -25.15
C GLY A 237 19.62 -5.87 -25.89
N GLU A 238 19.36 -6.53 -27.03
CA GLU A 238 18.21 -6.25 -27.92
C GLU A 238 17.35 -7.50 -28.19
N VAL A 239 17.69 -8.64 -27.57
CA VAL A 239 17.06 -9.93 -27.87
C VAL A 239 15.85 -10.16 -26.97
N LEU A 240 14.75 -10.62 -27.58
CA LEU A 240 13.51 -10.95 -26.88
C LEU A 240 13.26 -12.48 -26.81
N PRO A 241 12.61 -12.98 -25.75
CA PRO A 241 12.35 -12.25 -24.50
C PRO A 241 13.65 -12.00 -23.73
N ALA A 242 13.59 -11.06 -22.79
CA ALA A 242 14.63 -10.90 -21.79
C ALA A 242 14.00 -10.54 -20.44
N THR A 243 14.52 -11.10 -19.36
CA THR A 243 13.99 -10.90 -18.01
C THR A 243 15.06 -10.32 -17.09
N VAL A 244 14.68 -9.31 -16.32
CA VAL A 244 15.52 -8.70 -15.29
C VAL A 244 14.84 -8.84 -13.94
N ILE A 245 15.59 -9.32 -12.95
CA ILE A 245 15.14 -9.39 -11.57
C ILE A 245 15.77 -8.25 -10.79
N ILE A 246 14.92 -7.45 -10.14
CA ILE A 246 15.28 -6.28 -9.37
C ILE A 246 14.88 -6.55 -7.92
N ASP A 247 15.80 -6.35 -6.98
CA ASP A 247 15.51 -6.52 -5.55
C ASP A 247 14.67 -5.37 -4.97
N ARG A 248 14.30 -5.50 -3.70
CA ARG A 248 13.49 -4.51 -2.98
C ARG A 248 14.13 -3.13 -2.88
N ASN A 249 15.45 -3.05 -3.00
CA ASN A 249 16.20 -1.78 -2.97
C ASN A 249 16.30 -1.14 -4.37
N GLY A 250 15.78 -1.82 -5.40
CA GLY A 250 15.86 -1.34 -6.78
C GLY A 250 17.14 -1.75 -7.51
N LYS A 251 17.93 -2.68 -6.97
CA LYS A 251 19.15 -3.17 -7.60
C LYS A 251 18.85 -4.36 -8.50
N ILE A 252 19.43 -4.37 -9.70
CA ILE A 252 19.37 -5.54 -10.58
C ILE A 252 20.23 -6.65 -9.98
N VAL A 253 19.60 -7.79 -9.69
CA VAL A 253 20.24 -8.97 -9.06
C VAL A 253 20.34 -10.17 -9.99
N ARG A 254 19.56 -10.20 -11.08
CA ARG A 254 19.68 -11.21 -12.14
C ARG A 254 19.23 -10.64 -13.48
N ARG A 255 19.83 -11.15 -14.55
CA ARG A 255 19.46 -10.89 -15.95
C ARG A 255 19.42 -12.23 -16.67
N GLU A 256 18.43 -12.38 -17.55
CA GLU A 256 18.24 -13.57 -18.37
C GLU A 256 17.91 -13.11 -19.80
N ILE A 257 18.59 -13.68 -20.78
CA ILE A 257 18.35 -13.39 -22.20
C ILE A 257 17.80 -14.67 -22.83
N GLY A 258 16.66 -14.55 -23.52
CA GLY A 258 15.87 -15.70 -23.96
C GLY A 258 14.84 -16.12 -22.91
N ILE A 259 14.21 -17.27 -23.14
CA ILE A 259 13.14 -17.80 -22.28
C ILE A 259 13.74 -18.14 -20.91
N ILE A 260 13.21 -17.51 -19.86
CA ILE A 260 13.51 -17.88 -18.48
C ILE A 260 12.79 -19.17 -18.11
N LYS A 261 13.53 -20.15 -17.60
CA LYS A 261 12.92 -21.41 -17.17
C LYS A 261 12.15 -21.21 -15.86
N PRO A 262 10.90 -21.65 -15.76
CA PRO A 262 10.08 -21.36 -14.58
C PRO A 262 10.62 -21.96 -13.29
N ALA A 263 11.25 -23.14 -13.35
CA ALA A 263 11.87 -23.78 -12.19
C ALA A 263 13.07 -22.97 -11.67
N GLU A 264 13.95 -22.50 -12.58
CA GLU A 264 15.13 -21.71 -12.22
C GLU A 264 14.75 -20.32 -11.69
N LEU A 265 13.65 -19.74 -12.19
CA LEU A 265 13.11 -18.50 -11.65
C LEU A 265 12.53 -18.70 -10.25
N ARG A 266 11.77 -19.77 -10.01
CA ARG A 266 11.23 -20.10 -8.67
C ARG A 266 12.33 -20.29 -7.65
N GLU A 267 13.33 -21.10 -7.97
CA GLU A 267 14.48 -21.34 -7.07
C GLU A 267 15.17 -20.03 -6.68
N PHE A 268 15.37 -19.13 -7.65
CA PHE A 268 15.96 -17.82 -7.38
C PHE A 268 15.05 -16.91 -6.54
N LEU A 269 13.75 -16.87 -6.85
CA LEU A 269 12.77 -16.08 -6.09
C LEU A 269 12.63 -16.58 -4.66
N ASP A 270 12.62 -17.89 -4.44
CA ASP A 270 12.63 -18.50 -3.10
C ASP A 270 13.84 -18.02 -2.31
N ALA A 271 15.03 -18.05 -2.91
CA ALA A 271 16.25 -17.62 -2.24
C ALA A 271 16.20 -16.15 -1.79
N ILE A 272 15.77 -15.23 -2.66
CA ILE A 272 15.75 -13.78 -2.37
C ILE A 272 14.58 -13.38 -1.45
N VAL A 273 13.43 -14.04 -1.56
CA VAL A 273 12.30 -13.82 -0.66
C VAL A 273 12.65 -14.35 0.74
N LEU A 274 13.20 -15.56 0.85
CA LEU A 274 13.58 -16.15 2.14
C LEU A 274 14.75 -15.40 2.79
N SER A 275 15.71 -14.88 2.03
CA SER A 275 16.78 -14.03 2.59
C SER A 275 16.19 -12.74 3.17
N SER A 276 15.23 -12.13 2.48
CA SER A 276 14.52 -10.94 2.96
C SER A 276 13.75 -11.20 4.26
N VAL A 277 13.07 -12.36 4.36
CA VAL A 277 12.36 -12.77 5.59
C VAL A 277 13.34 -12.96 6.74
N LYS A 278 14.46 -13.65 6.51
CA LYS A 278 15.49 -13.86 7.54
C LYS A 278 16.15 -12.56 7.99
N GLU A 279 16.36 -11.61 7.08
CA GLU A 279 16.87 -10.27 7.40
C GLU A 279 15.86 -9.46 8.21
N ALA A 280 14.59 -9.46 7.80
CA ALA A 280 13.51 -8.80 8.55
C ALA A 280 13.36 -9.38 9.96
N GLU A 281 13.43 -10.71 10.11
CA GLU A 281 13.43 -11.36 11.42
C GLU A 281 14.62 -10.95 12.29
N LYS A 282 15.82 -10.82 11.70
CA LYS A 282 17.02 -10.37 12.42
C LYS A 282 16.87 -8.93 12.88
N VAL A 283 16.35 -8.04 12.04
CA VAL A 283 16.08 -6.63 12.39
C VAL A 283 15.05 -6.57 13.54
N ALA A 284 13.91 -7.26 13.41
CA ALA A 284 12.89 -7.30 14.45
C ALA A 284 13.42 -7.86 15.79
N LYS A 285 14.29 -8.89 15.75
CA LYS A 285 14.96 -9.43 16.95
C LYS A 285 15.96 -8.43 17.56
N ALA A 286 16.67 -7.66 16.73
CA ALA A 286 17.61 -6.64 17.19
C ALA A 286 16.89 -5.45 17.84
N GLU A 287 15.76 -5.02 17.27
CA GLU A 287 14.94 -3.93 17.81
C GLU A 287 14.27 -4.31 19.14
N LYS A 288 13.74 -5.54 19.25
CA LYS A 288 13.21 -6.06 20.53
C LYS A 288 14.27 -6.14 21.63
N LYS A 289 15.53 -6.38 21.29
CA LYS A 289 16.65 -6.34 22.27
C LYS A 289 17.06 -4.92 22.67
N LYS A 290 16.69 -3.91 21.88
CA LYS A 290 17.09 -2.50 22.09
C LYS A 290 16.04 -1.71 22.88
N ALA A 291 14.83 -2.24 23.06
CA ALA A 291 13.85 -1.68 23.98
C ALA A 291 14.31 -1.94 25.44
N PRO A 292 14.62 -0.90 26.24
CA PRO A 292 14.98 -1.11 27.63
C PRO A 292 13.78 -1.61 28.42
N ASN A 293 14.02 -2.57 29.33
CA ASN A 293 13.09 -2.98 30.37
C ASN A 293 12.66 -1.74 31.17
N SER A 294 11.49 -1.16 30.86
CA SER A 294 10.77 -0.34 31.84
C SER A 294 10.08 -1.28 32.81
N SER A 295 10.89 -1.93 33.65
CA SER A 295 10.39 -2.58 34.87
C SER A 295 9.93 -1.48 35.82
N LEU A 296 8.63 -1.49 36.05
CA LEU A 296 7.90 -1.03 37.21
C LEU A 296 8.80 -0.80 38.44
N VAL A 297 8.74 0.41 38.99
CA VAL A 297 8.92 0.61 40.43
C VAL A 297 7.68 1.35 40.93
N PRO A 298 6.83 0.73 41.77
CA PRO A 298 5.80 1.45 42.49
C PRO A 298 6.38 1.97 43.82
N ALA A 299 6.19 3.27 44.08
CA ALA A 299 6.06 3.87 45.41
C ALA A 299 5.44 5.27 45.25
#